data_AF-A0A151EBR8-F1
#
_entry.id   AF-A0A151EBR8-F1
#
_cell.length_a   1.000
_cell.length_b   1.000
_cell.length_c   1.000
_cell.angle_alpha   90.00
_cell.angle_beta   90.00
_cell.angle_gamma   90.00
#
_symmetry.space_group_name_H-M   'P 1'
#
loop_
_entity.id
_entity.type
_entity.pdbx_description
1 polymer ?
#
loop_
_entity_poly.entity_id
_entity_poly.type
_entity_poly.pdbx_seq_one_letter_code
_entity_poly.pdbx_strand_id
1 'polypeptide(L)'
;MIEVRIVQSEARVWLEITTEDKKGDYLVNQIIKRSDLAFIIEGDDELIFKPENDIKINADKFVNEFDPYSIIMTTNLFHEKACSQITEKFESEHPFPDFDD
;
A
#
# COMPACT_ATOMS: atom_id res chain seq x y z
N MET A 1 -5.06 6.79 10.95
CA MET A 1 -4.86 5.37 10.57
C MET A 1 -4.58 5.30 9.08
N ILE A 2 -3.79 4.32 8.62
CA ILE A 2 -3.63 4.00 7.21
C ILE A 2 -3.97 2.53 7.03
N GLU A 3 -4.80 2.22 6.04
CA GLU A 3 -5.17 0.86 5.66
C GLU A 3 -5.02 0.69 4.15
N VAL A 4 -4.51 -0.47 3.74
CA VAL A 4 -4.24 -0.81 2.33
C VAL A 4 -4.93 -2.12 1.99
N ARG A 5 -5.64 -2.16 0.87
CA ARG A 5 -6.39 -3.35 0.41
C ARG A 5 -6.27 -3.53 -1.09
N ILE A 6 -6.22 -4.78 -1.54
CA ILE A 6 -6.56 -5.13 -2.92
C ILE A 6 -8.07 -5.32 -3.00
N VAL A 7 -8.72 -4.58 -3.90
CA VAL A 7 -10.15 -4.68 -4.17
C VAL A 7 -10.31 -5.16 -5.61
N GLN A 8 -11.16 -6.16 -5.83
CA GLN A 8 -11.32 -6.76 -7.14
C GLN A 8 -12.80 -6.92 -7.49
N SER A 9 -13.14 -6.57 -8.73
CA SER A 9 -14.40 -6.93 -9.38
C SER A 9 -14.12 -7.84 -10.57
N GLU A 10 -15.18 -8.31 -11.25
CA GLU A 10 -15.07 -9.10 -12.47
C GLU A 10 -14.32 -8.37 -13.61
N ALA A 11 -14.21 -7.05 -13.55
CA ALA A 11 -13.61 -6.25 -14.63
C ALA A 11 -12.24 -5.66 -14.27
N ARG A 12 -11.94 -5.44 -12.99
CA ARG A 12 -10.80 -4.61 -12.56
C ARG A 12 -10.21 -5.08 -11.24
N VAL A 13 -8.93 -4.78 -11.05
CA VAL A 13 -8.22 -4.87 -9.77
C VAL A 13 -7.77 -3.47 -9.37
N TRP A 14 -8.03 -3.08 -8.13
CA TRP A 14 -7.64 -1.79 -7.56
C TRP A 14 -6.78 -1.97 -6.33
N LEU A 15 -5.85 -1.03 -6.15
CA LEU A 15 -5.24 -0.76 -4.85
C LEU A 15 -6.07 0.33 -4.15
N GLU A 16 -6.67 -0.03 -3.03
CA GLU A 16 -7.40 0.88 -2.15
C GLU A 16 -6.51 1.31 -0.99
N ILE A 17 -6.36 2.61 -0.80
CA ILE A 17 -5.70 3.21 0.36
C ILE A 17 -6.74 4.03 1.11
N THR A 18 -7.01 3.63 2.34
CA THR A 18 -7.87 4.36 3.28
C THR A 18 -7.00 5.09 4.28
N THR A 19 -7.22 6.40 4.42
CA THR A 19 -6.52 7.23 5.40
C THR A 19 -7.52 7.90 6.32
N GLU A 20 -7.20 7.93 7.60
CA GLU A 20 -8.00 8.61 8.62
C GLU A 20 -7.20 9.68 9.32
N ASP A 21 -7.78 10.88 9.36
CA ASP A 21 -7.27 12.05 10.07
C ASP A 21 -8.26 12.43 11.17
N LYS A 22 -7.80 12.48 12.42
CA LYS A 22 -8.63 12.88 13.56
C LYS A 22 -8.75 14.40 13.59
N LYS A 23 -9.97 14.92 13.66
CA LYS A 23 -10.27 16.35 13.82
C LYS A 23 -10.88 16.58 15.21
N GLY A 24 -10.08 17.11 16.12
CA GLY A 24 -10.45 17.17 17.55
C GLY A 24 -10.53 15.77 18.19
N ASP A 25 -11.17 15.69 19.34
CA ASP A 25 -11.14 14.45 20.16
C ASP A 25 -12.05 13.33 19.64
N TYR A 26 -12.99 13.61 18.71
CA TYR A 26 -14.03 12.65 18.33
C TYR A 26 -14.43 12.60 16.84
N LEU A 27 -14.03 13.56 15.99
CA LEU A 27 -14.37 13.51 14.56
C LEU A 27 -13.25 12.81 13.79
N VAL A 28 -13.63 11.92 12.87
CA VAL A 28 -12.69 11.22 11.99
C VAL A 28 -13.00 11.60 10.55
N ASN A 29 -12.02 12.18 9.86
CA ASN A 29 -12.07 12.41 8.44
C ASN A 29 -11.42 11.22 7.72
N GLN A 30 -12.23 10.39 7.05
CA GLN A 30 -11.77 9.23 6.31
C GLN A 30 -11.73 9.55 4.80
N ILE A 31 -10.59 9.29 4.16
CA ILE A 31 -10.38 9.48 2.73
C ILE A 31 -10.00 8.12 2.14
N ILE A 32 -10.82 7.63 1.19
CA ILE A 32 -10.57 6.41 0.43
C ILE A 32 -10.10 6.79 -0.97
N LYS A 33 -8.95 6.28 -1.39
CA LYS A 33 -8.44 6.42 -2.76
C LYS A 33 -8.28 5.05 -3.38
N ARG A 34 -8.75 4.89 -4.62
CA ARG A 34 -8.56 3.68 -5.42
C ARG A 34 -7.77 4.00 -6.67
N SER A 35 -6.69 3.26 -6.89
CA SER A 35 -5.92 3.29 -8.13
C SER A 35 -6.17 2.01 -8.90
N ASP A 36 -6.57 2.12 -10.16
CA ASP A 36 -6.71 0.97 -11.07
C ASP A 36 -5.32 0.38 -11.32
N LEU A 37 -5.15 -0.93 -11.16
CA LEU A 37 -3.86 -1.60 -11.37
C LEU A 37 -3.65 -2.08 -12.81
N ALA A 38 -4.62 -1.85 -13.71
CA ALA A 38 -4.52 -2.27 -15.12
C ALA A 38 -3.40 -1.57 -15.93
N PHE A 39 -2.78 -0.51 -15.40
CA PHE A 39 -1.61 0.10 -16.04
C PHE A 39 -0.30 -0.64 -15.73
N ILE A 40 -0.32 -1.57 -14.77
CA ILE A 40 0.84 -2.40 -14.41
C ILE A 40 0.83 -3.65 -15.30
N ILE A 41 1.69 -3.62 -16.30
CA ILE A 41 1.85 -4.66 -17.31
C ILE A 41 3.26 -5.24 -17.30
N GLU A 42 3.38 -6.49 -17.69
CA GLU A 42 4.64 -7.20 -17.90
C GLU A 42 4.70 -7.75 -19.34
N GLY A 43 5.86 -7.67 -19.98
CA GLY A 43 6.07 -8.21 -21.33
C GLY A 43 5.15 -7.61 -22.40
N ASP A 44 4.50 -8.48 -23.18
CA ASP A 44 3.60 -8.13 -24.30
C ASP A 44 2.22 -7.66 -23.82
N ASP A 45 2.18 -6.58 -23.03
CA ASP A 45 0.95 -5.97 -22.48
C ASP A 45 0.12 -6.90 -21.55
N GLU A 46 0.74 -7.91 -20.94
CA GLU A 46 0.06 -8.81 -20.02
C GLU A 46 -0.16 -8.13 -18.66
N LEU A 47 -1.41 -8.04 -18.21
CA LEU A 47 -1.72 -7.50 -16.89
C LEU A 47 -1.08 -8.36 -15.80
N ILE A 48 -0.29 -7.74 -14.93
CA ILE A 48 0.24 -8.42 -13.73
C ILE A 48 -0.92 -8.84 -12.81
N PHE A 49 -1.89 -7.93 -12.64
CA PHE A 49 -3.08 -8.08 -11.81
C PHE A 49 -4.33 -8.28 -12.67
N LYS A 50 -4.58 -9.52 -13.06
CA LYS A 50 -5.73 -9.89 -13.90
C LYS A 50 -7.02 -9.99 -13.06
N PRO A 51 -8.12 -9.37 -13.47
CA PRO A 51 -9.41 -9.50 -12.77
C PRO A 51 -9.97 -10.93 -12.81
N GLU A 52 -9.50 -11.78 -13.73
CA GLU A 52 -9.87 -13.19 -13.83
C GLU A 52 -9.17 -14.10 -12.80
N ASN A 53 -8.08 -13.64 -12.18
CA ASN A 53 -7.41 -14.41 -11.13
C ASN A 53 -8.27 -14.43 -9.85
N ASP A 54 -8.13 -15.46 -9.02
CA ASP A 54 -8.67 -15.37 -7.65
C ASP A 54 -8.01 -14.19 -6.90
N ILE A 55 -8.79 -13.47 -6.11
CA ILE A 55 -8.32 -12.29 -5.37
C ILE A 55 -7.09 -12.60 -4.50
N LYS A 56 -6.99 -13.83 -3.96
CA LYS A 56 -5.84 -14.26 -3.17
C LYS A 56 -4.56 -14.31 -3.99
N ILE A 57 -4.65 -14.68 -5.27
CA ILE A 57 -3.49 -14.72 -6.18
C ILE A 57 -3.01 -13.30 -6.43
N ASN A 58 -3.91 -12.35 -6.72
CA ASN A 58 -3.52 -10.96 -6.93
C ASN A 58 -2.97 -10.30 -5.65
N ALA A 59 -3.51 -10.66 -4.49
CA ALA A 59 -2.99 -10.20 -3.20
C ALA A 59 -1.60 -10.78 -2.92
N ASP A 60 -1.39 -12.07 -3.16
CA ASP A 60 -0.10 -12.75 -2.99
C ASP A 60 0.96 -12.16 -3.91
N LYS A 61 0.62 -11.95 -5.19
CA LYS A 61 1.48 -11.25 -6.15
C LYS A 61 1.90 -9.88 -5.63
N PHE A 62 0.94 -9.08 -5.15
CA PHE A 62 1.23 -7.73 -4.67
C PHE A 62 2.18 -7.70 -3.47
N VAL A 63 2.03 -8.67 -2.55
CA VAL A 63 2.78 -8.69 -1.28
C VAL A 63 4.13 -9.39 -1.40
N ASN A 64 4.18 -10.51 -2.14
CA ASN A 64 5.31 -11.43 -2.12
C ASN A 64 6.13 -11.44 -3.42
N GLU A 65 5.52 -11.12 -4.56
CA GLU A 65 6.19 -11.21 -5.87
C GLU A 65 6.54 -9.83 -6.45
N PHE A 66 5.68 -8.83 -6.22
CA PHE A 66 5.82 -7.50 -6.79
C PHE A 66 6.90 -6.74 -6.03
N ASP A 67 8.01 -6.45 -6.71
CA ASP A 67 9.22 -5.98 -6.04
C ASP A 67 9.05 -4.56 -5.46
N PRO A 68 9.80 -4.22 -4.39
CA PRO A 68 9.67 -2.92 -3.73
C PRO A 68 9.89 -1.72 -4.65
N TYR A 69 10.79 -1.83 -5.64
CA TYR A 69 11.06 -0.74 -6.58
C TYR A 69 9.84 -0.50 -7.48
N SER A 70 9.26 -1.56 -8.04
CA SER A 70 8.02 -1.46 -8.83
C SER A 70 6.86 -0.91 -8.02
N ILE A 71 6.70 -1.31 -6.76
CA ILE A 71 5.67 -0.75 -5.86
C ILE A 71 5.85 0.76 -5.69
N ILE A 72 7.08 1.23 -5.43
CA ILE A 72 7.38 2.66 -5.27
C ILE A 72 7.11 3.44 -6.56
N MET A 73 7.46 2.87 -7.71
CA MET A 73 7.34 3.56 -9.00
C MET A 73 5.90 3.62 -9.51
N THR A 74 5.05 2.66 -9.13
CA THR A 74 3.70 2.53 -9.69
C THR A 74 2.60 2.91 -8.69
N THR A 75 2.86 2.88 -7.39
CA THR A 75 1.85 3.13 -6.37
C THR A 75 2.21 4.32 -5.49
N ASN A 76 1.20 4.93 -4.87
CA ASN A 76 1.40 6.00 -3.90
C ASN A 76 1.47 5.47 -2.45
N LEU A 77 1.95 4.24 -2.24
CA LEU A 77 2.07 3.65 -0.91
C LEU A 77 3.19 4.30 -0.09
N PHE A 78 4.32 4.57 -0.74
CA PHE A 78 5.52 5.11 -0.10
C PHE A 78 5.66 6.59 -0.43
N HIS A 79 4.78 7.42 0.14
CA HIS A 79 4.94 8.87 0.13
C HIS A 79 5.61 9.33 1.43
N GLU A 80 6.25 10.51 1.42
CA GLU A 80 7.07 11.05 2.51
C GLU A 80 6.45 10.89 3.91
N LYS A 81 5.16 11.25 4.06
CA LYS A 81 4.42 11.09 5.32
C LYS A 81 4.29 9.62 5.77
N ALA A 82 4.04 8.68 4.85
CA ALA A 82 3.94 7.26 5.17
C ALA A 82 5.31 6.71 5.56
N CYS A 83 6.37 7.07 4.83
CA CYS A 83 7.74 6.70 5.17
C CYS A 83 8.13 7.22 6.56
N SER A 84 7.81 8.48 6.89
CA SER A 84 8.08 9.05 8.22
C SER A 84 7.37 8.27 9.32
N GLN A 85 6.09 7.91 9.12
CA GLN A 85 5.33 7.12 10.09
C GLN A 85 5.89 5.71 10.27
N ILE A 86 6.36 5.08 9.19
CA ILE A 86 7.02 3.76 9.26
C ILE A 86 8.32 3.87 10.05
N THR A 87 9.15 4.89 9.77
CA THR A 87 10.40 5.15 10.49
C THR A 87 10.16 5.40 11.97
N GLU A 88 9.26 6.32 12.33
CA GLU A 88 8.92 6.63 13.72
C GLU A 88 8.46 5.38 14.48
N LYS A 89 7.62 4.56 13.85
CA LYS A 89 7.16 3.31 14.45
C LYS A 89 8.31 2.32 14.64
N PHE A 90 9.16 2.13 13.63
CA PHE A 90 10.30 1.23 13.71
C PHE A 90 11.28 1.64 14.82
N GLU A 91 11.63 2.93 14.89
CA GLU A 91 12.48 3.49 15.94
C GLU A 91 11.88 3.32 17.35
N SER A 92 10.55 3.47 17.48
CA SER A 92 9.87 3.25 18.76
C SER A 92 9.89 1.78 19.22
N GLU A 93 9.90 0.84 18.27
CA GLU A 93 9.95 -0.61 18.54
C GLU A 93 11.39 -1.13 18.68
N HIS A 94 12.37 -0.40 18.14
CA HIS A 94 13.79 -0.75 18.13
C HIS A 94 14.65 0.47 18.56
N PRO A 95 14.53 0.93 19.81
CA PRO A 95 15.35 2.02 20.31
C PRO A 95 16.83 1.65 20.18
N PHE A 96 17.63 2.57 19.63
CA PHE A 96 19.08 2.39 19.62
C PHE A 96 19.56 2.18 21.06
N PRO A 97 20.46 1.21 21.32
CA PRO A 97 21.03 1.08 22.64
C PRO A 97 21.77 2.37 22.97
N ASP A 98 21.45 2.96 24.13
CA ASP A 98 22.24 4.04 24.69
C ASP A 98 23.67 3.52 24.84
N PHE A 99 24.59 4.02 24.03
CA PHE A 99 26.01 3.85 24.28
C PHE A 99 26.34 4.82 25.41
N ASP A 100 26.36 4.30 26.64
CA ASP A 100 26.92 5.01 27.79
C ASP A 100 28.41 5.26 27.52
N ASP A 101 28.77 6.53 27.28
CA ASP A 101 30.16 7.04 27.23
C ASP A 101 30.82 7.04 28.62
#